data_AF-H1SJ82-F1
#
_entry.id   AF-H1SJ82-F1
#
_cell.length_a   1.000
_cell.length_b   1.000
_cell.length_c   1.000
_cell.angle_alpha   90.00
_cell.angle_beta   90.00
_cell.angle_gamma   90.00
#
_symmetry.space_group_name_H-M   'P 1'
#
loop_
_entity.id
_entity.type
_entity.pdbx_description
1 polymer ?
#
loop_
_entity_poly.entity_id
_entity_poly.type
_entity_poly.pdbx_seq_one_letter_code
_entity_poly.pdbx_strand_id
1 'polypeptide(L)'
;MNGLSQLFPSLPLAPGLFWVGLALVGAGLAGEICRTYLRLPRIVGYAATGLAAGMLGRGIVDEDMIAQTRILIDMALALALFELGHRLSLTWLRANRWLLFTSAFESLLT
;
A
#
# COMPACT_ATOMS: atom_id res chain seq x y z
N MET A 1 28.63 10.10 26.10
CA MET A 1 28.38 10.14 24.63
C MET A 1 27.38 9.04 24.31
N ASN A 2 26.08 9.27 24.54
CA ASN A 2 25.04 8.22 24.53
C ASN A 2 24.01 8.42 23.39
N GLY A 3 24.40 9.10 22.31
CA GLY A 3 23.47 9.48 21.23
C GLY A 3 23.05 8.32 20.33
N LEU A 4 23.93 7.32 20.12
CA LEU A 4 23.64 6.20 19.23
C LEU A 4 22.59 5.25 19.79
N SER A 5 22.60 5.00 21.10
CA SER A 5 21.60 4.15 21.76
C SER A 5 20.20 4.77 21.83
N GLN A 6 20.05 6.07 21.55
CA GLN A 6 18.73 6.73 21.43
C GLN A 6 18.16 6.70 20.01
N LEU A 7 18.99 6.43 18.99
CA LEU A 7 18.55 6.24 17.62
C LEU A 7 17.96 4.84 17.38
N PHE A 8 18.40 3.84 18.14
CA PHE A 8 17.93 2.47 18.00
C PHE A 8 16.79 2.19 18.97
N PRO A 9 15.62 1.72 18.51
CA PRO A 9 14.58 1.26 19.41
C PRO A 9 15.11 0.12 20.26
N SER A 10 14.85 0.17 21.57
CA SER A 10 15.16 -0.92 22.48
C SER A 10 14.43 -2.18 22.01
N LEU A 11 15.19 -3.23 21.68
CA LEU A 11 14.63 -4.58 21.50
C LEU A 11 14.02 -5.00 22.85
N PRO A 12 12.75 -5.47 22.90
CA PRO A 12 11.96 -6.04 21.80
C PRO A 12 11.10 -5.00 21.09
N LEU A 13 11.21 -4.97 19.76
CA LEU A 13 10.26 -4.26 18.90
C LEU A 13 8.87 -4.86 19.17
N ALA A 14 7.83 -4.03 19.30
CA ALA A 14 6.46 -4.52 19.36
C ALA A 14 6.28 -5.53 18.21
N PRO A 15 5.94 -6.81 18.48
CA PRO A 15 6.05 -7.89 17.51
C PRO A 15 5.39 -7.55 16.16
N GLY A 16 4.24 -6.87 16.19
CA GLY A 16 3.52 -6.46 14.98
C GLY A 16 4.29 -5.51 14.07
N LEU A 17 4.99 -4.50 14.61
CA LEU A 17 5.68 -3.49 13.79
C LEU A 17 6.87 -4.09 13.02
N PHE A 18 7.56 -5.05 13.64
CA PHE A 18 8.63 -5.81 13.00
C PHE A 18 8.11 -6.61 11.80
N TRP A 19 7.00 -7.34 11.97
CA TRP A 19 6.39 -8.11 10.88
C TRP A 19 5.88 -7.22 9.74
N VAL A 20 5.32 -6.05 10.06
CA VAL A 20 4.90 -5.06 9.05
C VAL A 20 6.10 -4.53 8.27
N GLY A 21 7.19 -4.18 8.95
CA GLY A 21 8.43 -3.74 8.30
C GLY A 21 9.03 -4.82 7.40
N LEU A 22 9.06 -6.07 7.87
CA LEU A 22 9.52 -7.21 7.10
C LEU A 22 8.65 -7.45 5.86
N ALA A 23 7.32 -7.34 6.00
CA ALA A 23 6.38 -7.47 4.88
C ALA A 23 6.59 -6.36 3.83
N LEU A 24 6.82 -5.11 4.24
CA LEU A 24 7.14 -3.99 3.36
C LEU A 24 8.44 -4.23 2.57
N VAL A 25 9.50 -4.69 3.24
CA VAL A 25 10.76 -5.04 2.58
C VAL A 25 10.56 -6.19 1.59
N GLY A 26 9.84 -7.24 2.00
CA GLY A 26 9.52 -8.38 1.15
C GLY A 26 8.74 -7.98 -0.10
N ALA A 27 7.71 -7.15 0.04
CA ALA A 27 6.96 -6.60 -1.09
C ALA A 27 7.85 -5.75 -2.00
N GLY A 28 8.71 -4.89 -1.44
CA GLY A 28 9.69 -4.09 -2.18
C GLY A 28 10.60 -4.95 -3.07
N LEU A 29 11.19 -5.99 -2.47
CA LEU A 29 12.07 -6.94 -3.18
C LEU A 29 11.34 -7.69 -4.28
N ALA A 30 10.13 -8.19 -4.00
CA ALA A 30 9.31 -8.87 -5.00
C ALA A 30 8.97 -7.95 -6.18
N GLY A 31 8.68 -6.67 -5.91
CA GLY A 31 8.50 -5.64 -6.95
C GLY A 31 9.74 -5.47 -7.83
N GLU A 32 10.93 -5.46 -7.25
CA GLU A 32 12.19 -5.36 -8.00
C GLU A 32 12.47 -6.63 -8.82
N ILE A 33 12.20 -7.81 -8.27
CA ILE A 33 12.34 -9.09 -8.96
C ILE A 33 11.39 -9.15 -10.15
N CYS A 34 10.12 -8.77 -9.97
CA CYS A 34 9.14 -8.68 -11.06
C CYS A 34 9.60 -7.71 -12.16
N ARG A 35 10.17 -6.55 -11.78
CA ARG A 35 10.70 -5.59 -12.75
C ARG A 35 11.91 -6.12 -13.51
N THR A 36 12.86 -6.72 -12.78
CA THR A 36 14.17 -7.08 -13.32
C THR A 36 14.11 -8.38 -14.13
N TYR A 37 13.45 -9.41 -13.60
CA TYR A 37 13.43 -10.74 -14.20
C TYR A 37 12.22 -10.96 -15.11
N LEU A 38 11.04 -10.46 -14.73
CA LEU A 38 9.81 -10.65 -15.51
C LEU A 38 9.51 -9.49 -16.45
N ARG A 39 10.26 -8.37 -16.37
CA ARG A 39 10.02 -7.13 -17.13
C ARG A 39 8.61 -6.56 -16.93
N LEU A 40 7.97 -6.88 -15.81
CA LEU A 40 6.64 -6.40 -15.45
C LEU A 40 6.71 -5.10 -14.64
N PRO A 41 5.66 -4.27 -14.65
CA PRO A 41 5.57 -3.11 -13.75
C PRO A 41 5.70 -3.55 -12.28
N ARG A 42 6.44 -2.79 -11.46
CA ARG A 42 6.68 -3.10 -10.03
C ARG A 42 5.39 -3.32 -9.24
N ILE A 43 4.32 -2.62 -9.63
CA ILE A 43 3.00 -2.72 -8.98
C ILE A 43 2.42 -4.14 -9.03
N VAL A 44 2.77 -4.92 -10.06
CA VAL A 44 2.37 -6.33 -10.17
C VAL A 44 3.03 -7.17 -9.08
N GLY A 45 4.31 -6.92 -8.79
CA GLY A 45 5.04 -7.64 -7.73
C GLY A 45 4.50 -7.33 -6.34
N TYR A 46 4.14 -6.07 -6.08
CA TYR A 46 3.48 -5.68 -4.83
C TYR A 46 2.13 -6.38 -4.67
N ALA A 47 1.29 -6.35 -5.71
CA ALA A 47 -0.03 -6.98 -5.70
C ALA A 47 0.05 -8.51 -5.53
N ALA A 48 0.96 -9.17 -6.24
CA ALA A 48 1.18 -10.61 -6.13
C ALA A 48 1.67 -11.00 -4.72
N THR A 49 2.57 -10.22 -4.13
CA THR A 49 3.06 -10.47 -2.76
C THR A 49 1.95 -10.31 -1.73
N GLY A 50 1.13 -9.26 -1.86
CA GLY A 50 -0.03 -9.06 -0.99
C GLY A 50 -1.07 -10.18 -1.11
N LEU A 51 -1.35 -10.66 -2.32
CA LEU A 51 -2.23 -11.81 -2.56
C LEU A 51 -1.67 -13.10 -1.94
N ALA A 52 -0.39 -13.39 -2.15
CA ALA A 52 0.26 -14.56 -1.58
C ALA A 52 0.26 -14.50 -0.05
N ALA A 53 0.61 -13.35 0.53
CA ALA A 53 0.56 -13.12 1.98
C ALA A 53 -0.86 -13.27 2.53
N GLY A 54 -1.87 -12.77 1.82
CA GLY A 54 -3.27 -12.92 2.20
C GLY A 54 -3.79 -14.35 2.12
N MET A 55 -3.35 -15.14 1.14
CA MET A 55 -3.73 -16.57 1.02
C MET A 55 -3.04 -17.43 2.08
N LEU A 56 -1.73 -17.26 2.25
CA LEU A 56 -0.92 -18.02 3.21
C LEU A 56 -1.19 -17.61 4.65
N GLY A 57 -1.52 -16.33 4.87
CA GLY A 57 -1.77 -15.74 6.18
C GLY A 57 -3.17 -15.97 6.73
N ARG A 58 -4.09 -16.63 6.00
CA ARG A 58 -5.49 -16.80 6.46
C ARG A 58 -5.63 -17.46 7.83
N GLY A 59 -4.71 -18.33 8.21
CA GLY A 59 -4.72 -18.98 9.54
C GLY A 59 -4.06 -18.16 10.66
N ILE A 60 -3.43 -17.03 10.31
CA ILE A 60 -2.65 -16.16 11.23
C ILE A 60 -3.40 -14.84 11.45
N VAL A 61 -4.32 -14.48 10.53
CA VAL A 61 -5.09 -13.23 10.59
C VAL A 61 -6.26 -13.37 11.56
N ASP A 62 -6.10 -12.77 12.73
CA ASP A 62 -7.16 -12.60 13.73
C ASP A 62 -7.87 -11.23 13.55
N GLU A 63 -9.07 -11.10 14.10
CA GLU A 63 -9.92 -9.91 13.99
C GLU A 63 -9.23 -8.65 14.55
N ASP A 64 -8.47 -8.81 15.65
CA ASP A 64 -7.65 -7.77 16.26
C ASP A 64 -6.53 -7.28 15.32
N MET A 65 -5.94 -8.19 14.54
CA MET A 65 -4.87 -7.84 13.60
C MET A 65 -5.41 -7.07 12.40
N ILE A 66 -6.63 -7.40 11.95
CA ILE A 66 -7.35 -6.64 10.92
C ILE A 66 -7.66 -5.23 11.43
N ALA A 67 -8.16 -5.11 12.67
CA ALA A 67 -8.49 -3.82 13.27
C ALA A 67 -7.25 -2.91 13.39
N GLN A 68 -6.11 -3.45 13.82
CA GLN A 68 -4.85 -2.71 13.90
C GLN A 68 -4.29 -2.31 12.53
N THR A 69 -4.48 -3.13 11.50
CA THR A 69 -3.96 -2.86 10.15
C THR A 69 -4.86 -1.90 9.37
N ARG A 70 -6.14 -1.79 9.73
CA ARG A 70 -7.11 -0.92 9.05
C ARG A 70 -6.63 0.53 8.96
N ILE A 71 -6.09 1.10 10.02
CA ILE A 71 -5.59 2.49 10.00
C ILE A 71 -4.45 2.69 8.99
N LEU A 72 -3.58 1.69 8.81
CA LEU A 72 -2.51 1.74 7.81
C LEU A 72 -3.07 1.68 6.39
N ILE A 73 -4.08 0.83 6.16
CA ILE A 73 -4.77 0.74 4.86
C ILE A 73 -5.49 2.05 4.55
N ASP A 74 -6.23 2.60 5.52
CA ASP A 74 -6.94 3.86 5.37
C ASP A 74 -5.97 5.01 5.07
N MET A 75 -4.82 5.06 5.76
CA MET A 75 -3.77 6.03 5.49
C MET A 75 -3.14 5.85 4.11
N ALA A 76 -2.82 4.62 3.71
CA ALA A 76 -2.26 4.32 2.40
C ALA A 76 -3.24 4.69 1.28
N LEU A 77 -4.53 4.40 1.46
CA LEU A 77 -5.59 4.77 0.53
C LEU A 77 -5.75 6.29 0.47
N ALA A 78 -5.78 6.97 1.62
CA ALA A 78 -5.88 8.42 1.68
C ALA A 78 -4.70 9.10 0.97
N LEU A 79 -3.47 8.62 1.19
CA LEU A 79 -2.28 9.11 0.51
C LEU A 79 -2.31 8.81 -0.99
N ALA A 80 -2.72 7.61 -1.39
CA ALA A 80 -2.84 7.23 -2.80
C ALA A 80 -3.88 8.09 -3.53
N LEU A 81 -5.04 8.33 -2.91
CA LEU A 81 -6.09 9.19 -3.43
C LEU A 81 -5.68 10.66 -3.45
N PHE A 82 -4.96 11.12 -2.42
CA PHE A 82 -4.40 12.47 -2.37
C PHE A 82 -3.40 12.69 -3.50
N GLU A 83 -2.47 11.76 -3.69
CA GLU A 83 -1.47 11.80 -4.75
C GLU A 83 -2.13 11.76 -6.14
N LEU A 84 -3.15 10.91 -6.31
CA LEU A 84 -3.91 10.84 -7.55
C LEU A 84 -4.66 12.16 -7.82
N GLY A 85 -5.33 12.71 -6.81
CA GLY A 85 -6.00 14.00 -6.87
C GLY A 85 -5.05 15.16 -7.18
N HIS A 86 -3.84 15.13 -6.60
CA HIS A 86 -2.79 16.11 -6.86
C HIS A 86 -2.25 16.03 -8.29
N ARG A 87 -2.12 14.82 -8.85
CA ARG A 87 -1.69 14.59 -10.23
C ARG A 87 -2.77 14.94 -11.26
N LEU A 88 -4.04 14.95 -10.87
CA LEU A 88 -5.17 15.33 -11.72
C LEU A 88 -5.31 16.84 -11.81
N SER A 89 -5.11 17.40 -13.00
CA SER A 89 -5.34 18.83 -13.20
C SER A 89 -6.84 19.15 -13.29
N LEU A 90 -7.34 19.88 -12.28
CA LEU A 90 -8.76 20.28 -12.24
C LEU A 90 -9.17 21.15 -13.45
N THR A 91 -8.23 21.93 -14.00
CA THR A 91 -8.47 22.75 -15.19
C THR A 91 -8.73 21.89 -16.43
N TRP A 92 -7.94 20.83 -16.64
CA TRP A 92 -8.15 19.89 -17.74
C TRP A 92 -9.44 19.08 -17.54
N LEU A 93 -9.69 18.64 -16.31
CA LEU A 93 -10.89 17.88 -15.98
C LEU A 93 -12.17 18.72 -16.18
N ARG A 94 -12.13 20.01 -15.85
CA ARG A 94 -13.22 20.97 -16.15
C ARG A 94 -13.37 21.25 -17.63
N ALA A 95 -12.29 21.26 -18.41
CA ALA A 95 -12.36 21.43 -19.85
C ALA A 95 -12.99 20.20 -20.53
N ASN A 96 -12.72 19.00 -20.02
CA ASN A 96 -13.23 17.74 -20.56
C ASN A 96 -14.36 17.13 -19.70
N ARG A 97 -15.47 17.89 -19.54
CA ARG A 97 -16.61 17.51 -18.67
C ARG A 97 -17.22 16.14 -18.99
N TRP A 98 -17.10 15.68 -20.24
CA TRP A 98 -17.62 14.36 -20.62
C TRP A 98 -16.98 13.23 -19.80
N LEU A 99 -15.68 13.34 -19.52
CA LEU A 99 -14.96 12.36 -18.70
C LEU A 99 -15.54 12.27 -17.28
N LEU A 100 -15.92 13.40 -16.69
CA LEU A 100 -16.58 13.44 -15.38
C LEU A 100 -17.92 12.69 -15.40
N PHE A 101 -18.74 12.93 -16.43
CA PHE A 101 -20.02 12.24 -16.56
C PHE A 101 -19.85 10.74 -16.76
N THR A 102 -18.90 10.33 -17.62
CA THR A 102 -18.65 8.90 -17.86
C THR A 102 -18.14 8.22 -16.61
N SER A 103 -17.17 8.80 -15.89
CA SER A 103 -16.66 8.23 -14.63
C SER A 103 -17.71 8.20 -13.52
N ALA A 104 -18.55 9.24 -13.39
CA ALA A 104 -19.63 9.26 -12.42
C ALA A 104 -20.70 8.21 -12.72
N PHE A 105 -21.03 8.03 -14.00
CA PHE A 105 -21.95 7.00 -14.44
C PHE A 105 -21.38 5.60 -14.18
N GLU A 106 -20.13 5.35 -14.57
CA GLU A 106 -19.45 4.06 -14.34
C GLU A 106 -19.39 3.69 -12.85
N SER A 107 -19.08 4.67 -11.98
CA SER A 107 -19.06 4.47 -10.53
C SER A 107 -20.44 4.25 -9.89
N LEU A 108 -21.53 4.70 -10.53
CA LEU A 108 -22.89 4.46 -10.05
C LEU A 108 -23.43 3.09 -10.48
N LEU A 109 -22.89 2.53 -11.57
CA LEU A 109 -23.31 1.26 -12.13
C LEU A 109 -22.42 0.07 -11.74
N THR A 110 -21.28 0.29 -11.08
CA THR A 110 -20.39 -0.76 -10.55
C THR A 110 -20.47 -0.80 -9.04
#